data_AF-A0A522JRJ5-F1
#
_entry.id   AF-A0A522JRJ5-F1
#
_cell.length_a   1.000
_cell.length_b   1.000
_cell.length_c   1.000
_cell.angle_alpha   90.00
_cell.angle_beta   90.00
_cell.angle_gamma   90.00
#
_symmetry.space_group_name_H-M   'P 1'
#
loop_
_entity.id
_entity.type
_entity.pdbx_description
1 polymer ?
#
loop_
_entity_poly.entity_id
_entity_poly.type
_entity_poly.pdbx_seq_one_letter_code
_entity_poly.pdbx_strand_id
1 'polypeptide(L)'
;MRSAFPDSNRQKSGNPGPENFTVRAHAGATRESALVIRIDGELHPYGRQLVWPGVAALADLPAASVPIGVSSQGLPIGVQIVGPFLADRTLLKLAQMMEAEFGGFVAPAGY
;
A
#
# COMPACT_ATOMS: atom_id res chain seq x y z
N MET A 1 -25.33 10.79 60.43
CA MET A 1 -24.42 10.03 59.55
C MET A 1 -23.87 11.03 58.53
N ARG A 2 -22.53 11.16 58.45
CA ARG A 2 -21.73 12.11 57.63
C ARG A 2 -22.10 12.00 56.13
N SER A 3 -22.10 13.03 55.27
CA SER A 3 -20.96 13.71 54.61
C SER A 3 -21.51 14.43 53.35
N ALA A 4 -21.40 15.76 53.18
CA ALA A 4 -20.50 16.51 52.26
C ALA A 4 -20.66 16.32 50.73
N PHE A 5 -21.00 17.42 50.02
CA PHE A 5 -20.86 17.72 48.56
C PHE A 5 -19.36 17.90 48.16
N PRO A 6 -18.94 18.18 46.88
CA PRO A 6 -19.44 17.89 45.52
C PRO A 6 -18.35 17.33 44.54
N ASP A 7 -18.71 17.12 43.26
CA ASP A 7 -17.92 17.01 42.00
C ASP A 7 -16.52 16.36 41.97
N SER A 8 -16.38 15.31 41.14
CA SER A 8 -15.24 15.14 40.20
C SER A 8 -15.29 13.77 39.50
N ASN A 9 -15.20 13.78 38.18
CA ASN A 9 -14.15 13.11 37.38
C ASN A 9 -14.71 12.75 35.99
N ARG A 10 -14.37 13.56 34.99
CA ARG A 10 -13.10 13.49 34.22
C ARG A 10 -13.25 12.47 33.11
N GLN A 11 -13.52 13.03 31.93
CA GLN A 11 -13.24 12.43 30.62
C GLN A 11 -11.95 11.61 30.70
N LYS A 12 -12.06 10.29 30.61
CA LYS A 12 -10.92 9.44 30.35
C LYS A 12 -10.59 9.57 28.87
N SER A 13 -9.64 10.47 28.60
CA SER A 13 -8.70 10.34 27.49
C SER A 13 -8.17 8.91 27.47
N GLY A 14 -8.49 8.19 26.42
CA GLY A 14 -8.05 6.83 26.15
C GLY A 14 -7.96 6.69 24.64
N ASN A 15 -6.78 7.00 24.11
CA ASN A 15 -6.39 6.81 22.71
C ASN A 15 -6.74 5.37 22.27
N PRO A 16 -7.61 5.14 21.28
CA PRO A 16 -7.78 3.80 20.74
C PRO A 16 -6.53 3.45 19.93
N GLY A 17 -5.70 2.56 20.48
CA GLY A 17 -4.55 1.97 19.80
C GLY A 17 -4.97 1.17 18.55
N PRO A 18 -4.08 1.00 17.56
CA PRO A 18 -4.42 0.37 16.29
C PRO A 18 -4.32 -1.16 16.37
N GLU A 19 -5.23 -1.78 17.12
CA GLU A 19 -5.55 -3.19 16.92
C GLU A 19 -7.05 -3.31 16.67
N ASN A 20 -7.42 -3.68 15.43
CA ASN A 20 -8.59 -4.50 15.08
C ASN A 20 -8.73 -4.53 13.55
N PHE A 21 -7.97 -5.42 12.91
CA PHE A 21 -8.32 -5.89 11.57
C PHE A 21 -9.54 -6.83 11.70
N THR A 22 -10.73 -6.32 11.39
CA THR A 22 -11.89 -7.16 11.08
C THR A 22 -12.52 -6.62 9.81
N VAL A 23 -12.19 -7.27 8.68
CA VAL A 23 -12.82 -7.00 7.39
C VAL A 23 -14.09 -7.85 7.31
N ARG A 24 -15.25 -7.18 7.35
CA ARG A 24 -16.48 -7.70 6.73
C ARG A 24 -16.80 -6.80 5.52
N ALA A 25 -17.17 -7.43 4.40
CA ALA A 25 -17.69 -6.78 3.18
C ALA A 25 -19.24 -6.86 3.22
N HIS A 26 -20.09 -6.19 2.42
CA HIS A 26 -20.03 -5.53 1.12
C HIS A 26 -21.26 -4.59 1.06
N ALA A 27 -21.13 -3.29 0.74
CA ALA A 27 -22.24 -2.47 0.20
C ALA A 27 -21.78 -1.05 -0.24
N GLY A 28 -21.90 -0.77 -1.54
CA GLY A 28 -22.62 0.42 -2.02
C GLY A 28 -21.97 1.81 -2.10
N ALA A 29 -20.76 2.07 -1.61
CA ALA A 29 -20.04 3.32 -1.85
C ALA A 29 -18.53 3.02 -1.97
N THR A 30 -17.87 3.55 -3.01
CA THR A 30 -16.52 3.13 -3.44
C THR A 30 -15.52 3.22 -2.28
N ARG A 31 -15.22 2.08 -1.66
CA ARG A 31 -14.36 1.91 -0.48
C ARG A 31 -12.95 2.49 -0.67
N GLU A 32 -12.57 2.70 -1.93
CA GLU A 32 -11.27 3.18 -2.39
C GLU A 32 -10.95 4.63 -2.00
N SER A 33 -11.96 5.51 -1.87
CA SER A 33 -11.73 6.91 -1.45
C SER A 33 -11.38 7.05 0.04
N ALA A 34 -11.73 6.04 0.85
CA ALA A 34 -11.41 5.98 2.28
C ALA A 34 -10.10 5.21 2.56
N LEU A 35 -9.53 4.53 1.57
CA LEU A 35 -8.22 3.88 1.71
C LEU A 35 -7.14 4.95 1.75
N VAL A 36 -6.39 5.02 2.84
CA VAL A 36 -5.28 5.93 3.02
C VAL A 36 -4.00 5.16 3.28
N ILE A 37 -2.88 5.66 2.74
CA ILE A 37 -1.54 5.14 2.97
C ILE A 37 -0.70 6.23 3.64
N ARG A 38 0.16 5.84 4.57
CA ARG A 38 1.13 6.75 5.20
C ARG A 38 2.39 6.83 4.34
N ILE A 39 2.77 8.02 3.90
CA ILE A 39 4.02 8.28 3.18
C ILE A 39 4.72 9.42 3.93
N ASP A 40 5.97 9.20 4.34
CA ASP A 40 6.78 10.17 5.12
C ASP A 40 6.07 10.76 6.35
N GLY A 41 5.16 9.98 6.96
CA GLY A 41 4.39 10.37 8.13
C GLY A 41 3.04 11.03 7.83
N GLU A 42 2.77 11.41 6.57
CA GLU A 42 1.51 12.02 6.15
C GLU A 42 0.52 10.99 5.58
N LEU A 43 -0.77 11.21 5.80
CA LEU A 43 -1.83 10.37 5.25
C LEU A 43 -2.21 10.85 3.84
N HIS A 44 -2.02 9.99 2.85
CA HIS A 44 -2.42 10.24 1.48
C HIS A 44 -3.54 9.29 1.03
N PRO A 45 -4.50 9.75 0.22
CA PRO A 45 -5.45 8.86 -0.43
C PRO A 45 -4.72 7.82 -1.27
N TYR A 46 -5.01 6.54 -1.04
CA TYR A 46 -4.38 5.41 -1.72
C TYR A 46 -4.51 5.50 -3.24
N GLY A 47 -5.68 5.91 -3.73
CA GLY A 47 -5.96 6.07 -5.16
C GLY A 47 -5.02 7.04 -5.89
N ARG A 48 -4.30 7.94 -5.18
CA ARG A 48 -3.29 8.81 -5.83
C ARG A 48 -2.16 8.02 -6.48
N GLN A 49 -1.89 6.80 -6.01
CA GLN A 49 -0.84 5.95 -6.57
C GLN A 49 -1.18 5.39 -7.96
N LEU A 50 -2.45 5.44 -8.38
CA LEU A 50 -2.89 4.94 -9.69
C LEU A 50 -2.38 5.79 -10.87
N VAL A 51 -1.86 6.99 -10.60
CA VAL A 51 -1.27 7.85 -11.64
C VAL A 51 -0.13 7.15 -12.38
N TRP A 52 0.71 6.38 -11.68
CA TRP A 52 1.88 5.72 -12.24
C TRP A 52 1.53 4.60 -13.22
N PRO A 53 0.74 3.56 -12.85
CA PRO A 53 0.30 2.57 -13.81
C PRO A 53 -0.60 3.16 -14.90
N GLY A 54 -1.32 4.25 -14.61
CA GLY A 54 -2.15 4.96 -15.57
C GLY A 54 -1.39 5.46 -16.79
N VAL A 55 -0.12 5.87 -16.66
CA VAL A 55 0.69 6.34 -17.80
C VAL A 55 0.87 5.23 -18.84
N ALA A 56 1.18 4.00 -18.41
CA ALA A 56 1.36 2.88 -19.32
C ALA A 56 0.02 2.40 -19.91
N ALA A 57 -1.01 2.31 -19.07
CA ALA A 57 -2.33 1.82 -19.47
C ALA A 57 -3.00 2.75 -20.50
N LEU A 58 -2.90 4.07 -20.32
CA LEU A 58 -3.47 5.05 -21.25
C LEU A 58 -2.72 5.11 -22.59
N ALA A 59 -1.44 4.75 -22.58
CA ALA A 59 -0.60 4.73 -23.79
C ALA A 59 -0.73 3.41 -24.57
N ASP A 60 -1.52 2.44 -24.09
CA ASP A 60 -1.63 1.08 -24.64
C ASP A 60 -0.26 0.39 -24.81
N LEU A 61 0.63 0.63 -23.84
CA LEU A 61 1.98 0.08 -23.85
C LEU A 61 2.09 -1.12 -22.91
N PRO A 62 2.86 -2.15 -23.29
CA PRO A 62 3.12 -3.25 -22.39
C PRO A 62 3.92 -2.74 -21.18
N ALA A 63 3.52 -3.15 -19.98
CA ALA A 63 4.20 -2.81 -18.74
C ALA A 63 4.31 -4.00 -17.78
N ALA A 64 5.42 -4.10 -17.06
CA ALA A 64 5.68 -5.13 -16.06
C ALA A 64 6.15 -4.48 -14.76
N SER A 65 5.74 -5.06 -13.62
CA SER A 65 6.23 -4.66 -12.29
C SER A 65 7.21 -5.70 -11.79
N VAL A 66 8.43 -5.30 -11.46
CA VAL A 66 9.52 -6.19 -11.05
C VAL A 66 9.99 -5.81 -9.65
N PRO A 67 10.04 -6.76 -8.69
CA PRO A 67 10.63 -6.49 -7.38
C PRO A 67 12.14 -6.28 -7.50
N ILE A 68 12.65 -5.22 -6.87
CA ILE A 68 14.09 -4.87 -6.90
C ILE A 68 14.75 -4.86 -5.52
N GLY A 69 13.97 -5.11 -4.46
CA GLY A 69 14.51 -5.23 -3.12
C GLY A 69 13.50 -4.89 -2.04
N VAL A 70 14.03 -4.62 -0.84
CA VAL A 70 13.25 -4.30 0.36
C VAL A 70 13.86 -3.05 1.00
N SER A 71 13.02 -2.14 1.46
CA SER A 71 13.45 -0.92 2.13
C SER A 71 14.04 -1.23 3.52
N SER A 72 14.72 -0.23 4.13
CA SER A 72 15.20 -0.33 5.51
C SER A 72 14.08 -0.55 6.54
N GLN A 73 12.82 -0.26 6.16
CA GLN A 73 11.63 -0.48 6.98
C GLN A 73 10.94 -1.83 6.68
N GLY A 74 11.56 -2.70 5.88
CA GLY A 74 11.01 -4.02 5.54
C GLY A 74 9.90 -4.00 4.48
N LEU A 75 9.69 -2.87 3.78
CA LEU A 75 8.66 -2.76 2.75
C LEU A 75 9.21 -3.17 1.38
N PRO A 76 8.48 -3.96 0.57
CA PRO A 76 8.93 -4.34 -0.77
C PRO A 76 9.02 -3.12 -1.69
N ILE A 77 10.09 -3.05 -2.46
CA ILE A 77 10.32 -2.03 -3.48
C ILE A 77 10.25 -2.71 -4.85
N GLY A 78 9.46 -2.14 -5.75
CA GLY A 78 9.35 -2.59 -7.14
C GLY A 78 9.57 -1.46 -8.13
N VAL A 79 9.90 -1.82 -9.36
CA VAL A 79 10.02 -0.91 -10.50
C VAL A 79 9.00 -1.28 -11.57
N GLN A 80 8.36 -0.27 -12.17
CA GLN A 80 7.54 -0.44 -13.35
C GLN A 80 8.39 -0.21 -14.60
N ILE A 81 8.42 -1.20 -15.48
CA ILE A 81 9.09 -1.14 -16.77
C ILE A 81 8.00 -1.00 -17.83
N VAL A 82 8.15 -0.03 -18.73
CA VAL A 82 7.23 0.17 -19.86
C VAL A 82 8.00 -0.09 -21.16
N GLY A 83 7.51 -1.03 -21.96
CA GLY A 83 8.11 -1.41 -23.23
C GLY A 83 7.46 -0.70 -24.43
N PRO A 84 8.07 -0.78 -25.61
CA PRO A 84 7.44 -0.32 -26.84
C PRO A 84 6.23 -1.19 -27.21
N PHE A 85 5.35 -0.66 -28.05
CA PHE A 85 4.14 -1.33 -28.50
C PHE A 85 4.44 -2.75 -29.04
N LEU A 86 3.66 -3.74 -28.58
CA LEU A 86 3.76 -5.18 -28.92
C LEU A 86 5.09 -5.87 -28.57
N ALA A 87 5.91 -5.28 -27.69
CA ALA A 87 7.20 -5.83 -27.30
C ALA A 87 7.18 -6.65 -25.99
N ASP A 88 6.06 -7.26 -25.63
CA ASP A 88 5.87 -8.03 -24.39
C ASP A 88 6.96 -9.08 -24.16
N ARG A 89 7.38 -9.79 -25.21
CA ARG A 89 8.46 -10.80 -25.10
C ARG A 89 9.79 -10.19 -24.68
N THR A 90 10.12 -9.03 -25.23
CA THR A 90 11.33 -8.28 -24.87
C THR A 90 11.22 -7.73 -23.45
N LEU A 91 10.04 -7.22 -23.09
CA LEU A 91 9.76 -6.69 -21.76
C LEU A 91 9.89 -7.76 -20.68
N LEU A 92 9.32 -8.95 -20.91
CA LEU A 92 9.46 -10.09 -20.00
C LEU A 92 10.89 -10.59 -19.93
N LYS A 93 11.64 -10.58 -21.05
CA LYS A 93 13.05 -10.97 -21.03
C LYS A 93 13.89 -10.03 -20.18
N LEU A 94 13.63 -8.73 -20.28
CA LEU A 94 14.25 -7.72 -19.41
C LEU A 94 13.85 -7.93 -17.95
N ALA A 95 12.57 -8.18 -17.67
CA ALA A 95 12.10 -8.46 -16.32
C ALA A 95 12.83 -9.66 -15.69
N GLN A 96 12.99 -10.76 -16.43
CA GLN A 96 13.75 -11.93 -15.99
C GLN A 96 15.22 -11.60 -15.67
N MET A 97 15.86 -10.76 -16.49
CA MET A 97 17.23 -10.31 -16.22
C MET A 97 17.32 -9.48 -14.94
N MET A 98 16.33 -8.62 -14.70
CA MET A 98 16.28 -7.81 -13.48
C MET A 98 16.02 -8.67 -12.24
N GLU A 99 15.12 -9.65 -12.30
CA GLU A 99 14.90 -10.58 -11.18
C GLU A 99 16.17 -11.37 -10.84
N ALA A 100 16.92 -11.80 -11.85
CA ALA A 100 18.19 -12.50 -11.65
C ALA A 100 19.25 -11.63 -10.94
N GLU A 101 19.27 -10.32 -11.21
CA GLU A 101 20.22 -9.39 -10.61
C GLU A 101 19.79 -8.93 -9.21
N PHE A 102 18.49 -8.63 -9.02
CA PHE A 102 17.97 -8.03 -7.80
C PHE A 102 17.38 -9.02 -6.79
N GLY A 103 17.40 -10.32 -7.10
CA GLY A 103 16.97 -11.39 -6.18
C GLY A 103 15.47 -11.72 -6.23
N GLY A 104 14.71 -11.05 -7.11
CA GLY A 104 13.32 -11.39 -7.40
C GLY A 104 12.34 -11.24 -6.22
N PHE A 105 11.19 -11.91 -6.33
CA PHE A 105 10.16 -11.87 -5.29
C PHE A 105 10.52 -12.77 -4.10
N VAL A 106 10.42 -12.23 -2.90
CA VAL A 106 10.52 -12.98 -1.64
C VAL A 106 9.16 -12.94 -0.95
N ALA A 107 8.58 -14.12 -0.71
CA ALA A 107 7.32 -14.22 0.00
C ALA A 107 7.45 -13.70 1.45
N PRO A 108 6.51 -12.87 1.93
CA PRO A 108 6.52 -12.39 3.31
C PRO A 108 6.29 -13.56 4.28
N ALA A 109 6.97 -13.53 5.43
CA ALA A 109 6.79 -14.53 6.47
C ALA A 109 5.36 -14.47 7.05
N GLY A 110 4.69 -15.62 7.14
CA GLY A 110 3.38 -15.75 7.79
C GLY A 110 2.16 -15.85 6.85
N TYR A 111 2.38 -16.16 5.56
CA TYR A 111 1.34 -16.70 4.67
C TYR A 111 1.34 -18.22 4.68
#